data_AF-A0A942AXF3-F1
#
_entry.id   AF-A0A942AXF3-F1
#
_cell.length_a   1.000
_cell.length_b   1.000
_cell.length_c   1.000
_cell.angle_alpha   90.00
_cell.angle_beta   90.00
_cell.angle_gamma   90.00
#
_symmetry.space_group_name_H-M   'P 1'
#
loop_
_entity.id
_entity.type
_entity.pdbx_description
1 polymer ?
#
loop_
_entity_poly.entity_id
_entity_poly.type
_entity_poly.pdbx_seq_one_letter_code
_entity_poly.pdbx_strand_id
1 'polypeptide(L)'
;MNNRTILRAAMLAALLLLTILLVWLCLSGTGESGLTVVEITAPVWAVDTPEPSTTKTSAIIFAYSDGRTATYTVTETMIYINTADWRLPAADDNTLVLVTCYPFRYSGSAPGKYQIVAVMR
;
A
#
# COMPACT_ATOMS: atom_id res chain seq x y z
N MET A 1 -44.26 -31.92 -21.82
CA MET A 1 -43.12 -31.22 -21.17
C MET A 1 -43.58 -30.77 -19.78
N ASN A 2 -43.03 -31.35 -18.71
CA ASN A 2 -43.59 -31.17 -17.36
C ASN A 2 -43.18 -29.83 -16.75
N ASN A 3 -44.14 -29.16 -16.11
CA ASN A 3 -43.94 -27.95 -15.29
C ASN A 3 -42.77 -28.07 -14.30
N ARG A 4 -42.54 -29.27 -13.73
CA ARG A 4 -41.41 -29.57 -12.83
C ARG A 4 -40.05 -29.49 -13.53
N THR A 5 -39.97 -29.88 -14.80
CA THR A 5 -38.73 -29.81 -15.60
C THR A 5 -38.42 -28.38 -16.02
N ILE A 6 -39.45 -27.59 -16.32
CA ILE A 6 -39.33 -26.16 -16.63
C ILE A 6 -38.84 -25.38 -15.41
N LEU A 7 -39.39 -25.65 -14.21
CA LEU A 7 -38.97 -24.98 -12.98
C LEU A 7 -37.50 -25.26 -12.63
N ARG A 8 -37.04 -26.51 -12.82
CA ARG A 8 -35.63 -26.89 -12.60
C ARG A 8 -34.71 -26.23 -13.62
N ALA A 9 -35.09 -26.21 -14.89
CA ALA A 9 -34.31 -25.55 -15.94
C ALA A 9 -34.20 -24.04 -15.69
N ALA A 10 -35.29 -23.39 -15.28
CA ALA A 10 -35.30 -21.97 -14.92
C ALA A 10 -34.40 -21.68 -13.71
N MET A 11 -34.43 -22.53 -12.68
CA MET A 11 -33.58 -22.37 -11.50
C MET A 11 -32.08 -22.53 -11.84
N LEU A 12 -31.74 -23.50 -12.69
CA LEU A 12 -30.36 -23.69 -13.16
C LEU A 12 -29.88 -22.52 -14.01
N ALA A 13 -30.74 -22.01 -14.91
CA ALA A 13 -30.41 -20.86 -15.74
C ALA A 13 -30.19 -19.60 -14.89
N ALA A 14 -31.05 -19.36 -13.89
CA ALA A 14 -30.90 -18.23 -12.96
C ALA A 14 -29.60 -18.33 -12.15
N LEU A 15 -29.27 -19.53 -11.66
CA LEU A 15 -28.02 -19.77 -10.92
C LEU A 15 -26.79 -19.51 -11.81
N LEU A 16 -26.83 -19.95 -13.07
CA LEU A 16 -25.73 -19.75 -14.01
C LEU A 16 -25.52 -18.26 -14.33
N LEU A 17 -26.60 -17.51 -14.56
CA LEU A 17 -26.53 -16.06 -14.77
C LEU A 17 -25.98 -15.31 -13.55
N LEU A 18 -26.38 -15.72 -12.35
CA LEU A 18 -25.86 -15.14 -11.11
C LEU A 18 -24.35 -15.41 -10.95
N THR A 19 -23.89 -16.62 -11.27
CA THR A 19 -22.45 -16.93 -11.22
C THR A 19 -21.63 -16.10 -12.21
N ILE A 20 -22.15 -15.87 -13.42
CA ILE A 20 -21.48 -15.04 -14.43
C ILE A 20 -21.41 -13.58 -13.97
N LEU A 21 -22.51 -13.06 -13.39
CA LEU A 21 -22.55 -11.70 -12.84
C LEU A 21 -21.56 -11.53 -11.68
N LEU A 22 -21.48 -12.51 -10.78
CA LEU A 22 -20.50 -12.52 -9.68
C LEU A 22 -19.07 -12.56 -10.20
N VAL A 23 -18.77 -13.38 -11.22
CA VAL A 23 -17.44 -13.40 -11.84
C VAL A 23 -17.12 -12.05 -12.47
N TRP A 24 -18.06 -11.43 -13.17
CA TRP A 24 -17.87 -10.08 -13.73
C TRP A 24 -17.63 -9.04 -12.63
N LEU A 25 -18.43 -9.03 -11.56
CA LEU A 25 -18.23 -8.12 -10.43
C LEU A 25 -16.89 -8.34 -9.72
N CYS A 26 -16.49 -9.59 -9.52
CA CYS A 26 -15.21 -9.93 -8.89
C CYS A 26 -14.00 -9.65 -9.80
N LEU A 27 -14.16 -9.75 -11.13
CA LEU A 27 -13.07 -9.58 -12.09
C LEU A 27 -12.96 -8.16 -12.67
N SER A 28 -13.97 -7.30 -12.48
CA SER A 28 -13.90 -5.88 -12.86
C SER A 28 -12.94 -5.05 -11.99
N GLY A 29 -12.25 -5.67 -11.03
CA GLY A 29 -11.21 -5.07 -10.22
C GLY A 29 -9.83 -4.99 -10.88
N THR A 30 -9.63 -5.57 -12.07
CA THR A 30 -8.36 -5.43 -12.81
C THR A 30 -8.43 -4.27 -13.79
N GLY A 31 -8.58 -3.05 -13.26
CA GLY A 31 -7.84 -1.95 -13.87
C GLY A 31 -6.37 -2.35 -13.75
N GLU A 32 -5.63 -2.34 -14.85
CA GLU A 32 -4.21 -2.65 -14.86
C GLU A 32 -3.56 -1.96 -13.66
N SER A 33 -3.23 -2.75 -12.65
CA SER A 33 -2.25 -2.32 -11.68
C SER A 33 -0.95 -2.36 -12.47
N GLY A 34 -0.70 -1.26 -13.19
CA GLY A 34 0.60 -0.88 -13.67
C GLY A 34 1.46 -0.79 -12.42
N LEU A 35 1.93 -1.95 -11.97
CA LEU A 35 2.89 -2.10 -10.91
C LEU A 35 4.18 -1.60 -11.52
N THR A 36 4.34 -0.28 -11.52
CA THR A 36 5.65 0.34 -11.64
C THR A 36 6.41 -0.14 -10.42
N VAL A 37 7.19 -1.20 -10.61
CA VAL A 37 8.17 -1.63 -9.62
C VAL A 37 9.12 -0.47 -9.47
N VAL A 38 8.90 0.34 -8.44
CA VAL A 38 9.89 1.32 -7.97
C VAL A 38 10.98 0.48 -7.32
N GLU A 39 12.02 0.18 -8.09
CA GLU A 39 13.22 -0.47 -7.58
C GLU A 39 13.89 0.51 -6.61
N ILE A 40 13.67 0.30 -5.31
CA ILE A 40 14.41 0.99 -4.27
C ILE A 40 15.80 0.38 -4.26
N THR A 41 16.76 1.04 -4.94
CA THR A 41 18.18 0.77 -4.71
C THR A 41 18.45 0.99 -3.23
N ALA A 42 18.72 -0.09 -2.50
CA ALA A 42 19.07 -0.01 -1.10
C ALA A 42 20.40 0.75 -0.96
N PRO A 43 20.48 1.77 -0.09
CA PRO A 43 21.78 2.32 0.27
C PRO A 43 22.60 1.19 0.91
N VAL A 44 23.88 1.11 0.52
CA VAL A 44 24.86 0.24 1.17
C VAL A 44 24.81 0.49 2.67
N TRP A 45 24.55 -0.56 3.44
CA TRP A 45 24.64 -0.51 4.90
C TRP A 45 26.12 -0.38 5.26
N ALA A 46 26.56 0.84 5.55
CA ALA A 46 27.80 1.04 6.27
C ALA A 46 27.61 0.48 7.69
N VAL A 47 28.41 -0.54 8.00
CA VAL A 47 28.55 -1.10 9.33
C VAL A 47 28.98 0.03 10.28
N ASP A 48 28.18 0.23 11.32
CA ASP A 48 28.47 0.92 12.58
C ASP A 48 29.40 2.15 12.53
N THR A 49 28.81 3.32 12.29
CA THR A 49 29.32 4.60 12.82
C THR A 49 28.11 5.51 13.08
N PRO A 50 27.96 6.15 14.25
CA PRO A 50 26.98 7.21 14.40
C PRO A 50 27.47 8.41 13.58
N GLU A 51 27.18 8.42 12.28
CA GLU A 51 27.48 9.55 11.41
C GLU A 51 26.53 10.71 11.76
N PRO A 52 27.06 11.89 12.12
CA PRO A 52 26.25 13.08 12.30
C PRO A 52 25.66 13.46 10.94
N SER A 53 24.36 13.74 10.97
CA SER A 53 23.51 14.13 9.84
C SER A 53 24.20 15.10 8.87
N THR A 54 24.69 14.58 7.74
CA THR A 54 25.00 15.41 6.56
C THR A 54 23.68 15.80 5.92
N THR A 55 23.39 17.11 5.90
CA THR A 55 22.16 17.74 5.39
C THR A 55 22.02 17.53 3.88
N LYS A 56 21.65 16.32 3.48
CA LYS A 56 20.93 16.08 2.23
C LYS A 56 19.46 16.02 2.62
N THR A 57 18.68 16.99 2.18
CA THR A 57 17.22 16.95 2.35
C THR A 57 16.68 15.71 1.64
N SER A 58 16.30 14.71 2.43
CA SER A 58 15.70 13.48 1.91
C SER A 58 14.30 13.80 1.38
N ALA A 59 14.02 13.38 0.14
CA ALA A 59 12.74 13.64 -0.51
C ALA A 59 12.08 12.32 -0.94
N ILE A 60 10.75 12.30 -0.89
CA ILE A 60 9.91 11.21 -1.41
C ILE A 60 9.14 11.78 -2.59
N ILE A 61 9.25 11.13 -3.76
CA ILE A 61 8.62 11.58 -5.00
C ILE A 61 7.63 10.52 -5.45
N PHE A 62 6.36 10.88 -5.55
CA PHE A 62 5.35 10.07 -6.21
C PHE A 62 5.24 10.48 -7.67
N ALA A 63 5.41 9.52 -8.58
CA ALA A 63 5.12 9.70 -10.00
C ALA A 63 3.79 9.03 -10.31
N TYR A 64 2.84 9.79 -10.81
CA TYR A 64 1.51 9.31 -11.20
C TYR A 64 1.51 8.87 -12.67
N SER A 65 0.57 8.00 -13.03
CA SER A 65 0.43 7.48 -14.40
C SER A 65 0.09 8.55 -15.44
N ASP A 66 -0.46 9.69 -15.01
CA ASP A 66 -0.76 10.85 -15.85
C ASP A 66 0.45 11.79 -16.06
N GLY A 67 1.64 11.40 -15.57
CA GLY A 67 2.87 12.17 -15.69
C GLY A 67 3.05 13.27 -14.64
N ARG A 68 2.09 13.46 -13.73
CA ARG A 68 2.27 14.38 -12.59
C ARG A 68 3.26 13.80 -11.58
N THR A 69 3.97 14.68 -10.88
CA THR A 69 4.83 14.32 -9.75
C THR A 69 4.45 15.10 -8.51
N ALA A 70 4.52 14.44 -7.34
CA ALA A 70 4.36 15.08 -6.04
C ALA A 70 5.63 14.84 -5.21
N THR A 71 6.26 15.93 -4.76
CA THR A 71 7.52 15.90 -4.02
C THR A 71 7.28 16.28 -2.58
N TYR A 72 7.66 15.40 -1.66
CA TYR A 72 7.57 15.60 -0.22
C TYR A 72 8.96 15.66 0.38
N THR A 73 9.19 16.62 1.27
CA THR A 73 10.43 16.74 2.04
C THR A 73 10.28 16.01 3.36
N VAL A 74 11.16 15.05 3.65
CA VAL A 74 11.17 14.34 4.95
C VAL A 74 11.52 15.32 6.06
N THR A 75 10.67 15.37 7.08
CA THR A 75 10.86 16.25 8.25
C THR A 75 11.21 15.46 9.50
N GLU A 76 10.72 14.23 9.63
CA GLU A 76 10.91 13.42 10.84
C GLU A 76 10.93 11.93 10.52
N THR A 77 11.76 11.17 11.25
CA THR A 77 11.73 9.72 11.25
C THR A 77 11.74 9.20 12.69
N MET A 78 10.94 8.17 12.96
CA MET A 78 10.79 7.59 14.30
C MET A 78 10.65 6.07 14.22
N ILE A 79 11.33 5.36 15.13
CA ILE A 79 11.16 3.91 15.33
C ILE A 79 10.33 3.69 16.60
N TYR A 80 9.23 2.97 16.46
CA TYR A 80 8.45 2.45 17.57
C TYR A 80 8.76 0.96 17.72
N ILE A 81 9.36 0.57 18.84
CA ILE A 81 9.75 -0.82 19.09
C ILE A 81 8.52 -1.73 19.23
N ASN A 82 7.45 -1.20 19.83
CA ASN A 82 6.16 -1.87 19.96
C ASN A 82 5.09 -1.12 19.16
N THR A 83 4.35 -1.85 18.34
CA THR A 83 3.23 -1.35 17.53
C THR A 83 2.13 -0.77 18.41
N ALA A 84 2.00 -1.21 19.66
CA ALA A 84 1.02 -0.68 20.60
C ALA A 84 1.27 0.81 20.93
N ASP A 85 2.54 1.23 20.93
CA ASP A 85 2.96 2.60 21.24
C ASP A 85 2.81 3.53 20.04
N TRP A 86 2.63 2.96 18.85
CA TRP A 86 2.44 3.71 17.63
C TRP A 86 0.96 4.05 17.41
N ARG A 87 0.74 5.30 16.99
CA ARG A 87 -0.55 5.79 16.48
C ARG A 87 -0.27 6.58 15.21
N LEU A 88 -1.13 6.39 14.20
CA LEU A 88 -1.07 7.21 13.00
C LEU A 88 -1.34 8.67 13.42
N PRO A 89 -0.39 9.59 13.22
CA PRO A 89 -0.59 10.99 13.57
C PRO A 89 -1.67 11.60 12.67
N ALA A 90 -2.34 12.64 13.17
CA ALA A 90 -3.18 13.47 12.34
C ALA A 90 -2.30 14.15 11.29
N ALA A 91 -2.65 14.00 10.02
CA ALA A 91 -1.97 14.60 8.88
C ALA A 91 -2.90 15.65 8.26
N ASP A 92 -2.33 16.79 7.88
CA ASP A 92 -3.01 17.77 7.03
C ASP A 92 -2.90 17.39 5.54
N ASP A 93 -3.50 18.20 4.66
CA ASP A 93 -3.54 17.96 3.20
C ASP A 93 -2.14 17.91 2.54
N ASN A 94 -1.12 18.45 3.20
CA ASN A 94 0.25 18.54 2.69
C ASN A 94 1.21 17.54 3.35
N THR A 95 0.72 16.73 4.30
CA THR A 95 1.53 15.82 5.09
C THR A 95 1.44 14.39 4.56
N LEU A 96 2.59 13.81 4.27
CA LEU A 96 2.77 12.39 3.99
C LEU A 96 3.29 11.67 5.23
N VAL A 97 2.59 10.64 5.66
CA VAL A 97 3.05 9.71 6.70
C VAL A 97 3.27 8.34 6.07
N LEU A 98 4.53 7.93 5.93
CA LEU A 98 4.91 6.61 5.45
C LEU A 98 5.30 5.73 6.64
N VAL A 99 4.67 4.56 6.76
CA VAL A 99 4.91 3.63 7.87
C VAL A 99 5.27 2.26 7.31
N THR A 100 6.36 1.69 7.82
CA THR A 100 6.87 0.38 7.43
C THR A 100 7.08 -0.51 8.66
N CYS A 101 7.17 -1.82 8.44
CA CYS A 101 7.44 -2.78 9.50
C CYS A 101 8.87 -2.65 10.07
N TYR A 102 8.99 -2.77 11.39
CA TYR A 102 10.29 -2.87 12.07
C TYR A 102 10.30 -4.08 13.03
N PRO A 103 11.37 -4.90 13.07
CA PRO A 103 12.55 -4.83 12.21
C PRO A 103 12.26 -5.21 10.75
N PHE A 104 13.11 -4.74 9.82
CA PHE A 104 12.92 -4.94 8.37
C PHE A 104 13.06 -6.41 7.91
N ARG A 105 13.52 -7.29 8.80
CA ARG A 105 13.68 -8.72 8.57
C ARG A 105 12.78 -9.45 9.56
N TYR A 106 11.50 -9.52 9.23
CA TYR A 106 10.49 -10.19 10.03
C TYR A 106 9.47 -10.83 9.10
N SER A 107 8.97 -12.01 9.48
CA SER A 107 7.88 -12.69 8.77
C SER A 107 6.59 -12.56 9.57
N GLY A 108 5.52 -12.09 8.93
CA GLY A 108 4.24 -11.84 9.57
C GLY A 108 4.12 -10.40 10.11
N SER A 109 3.40 -10.23 11.21
CA SER A 109 3.16 -8.92 11.82
C SER A 109 4.34 -8.48 12.67
N ALA A 110 5.19 -7.62 12.12
CA ALA A 110 6.37 -7.14 12.83
C ALA A 110 5.99 -6.40 14.12
N PRO A 111 6.74 -6.62 15.22
CA PRO A 111 6.41 -6.06 16.52
C PRO A 111 6.46 -4.54 16.53
N GLY A 112 7.30 -3.90 15.70
CA GLY A 112 7.49 -2.46 15.66
C GLY A 112 7.10 -1.81 14.33
N LYS A 113 7.24 -0.48 14.30
CA LYS A 113 6.97 0.39 13.16
C LYS A 113 8.11 1.38 12.94
N TYR A 114 8.46 1.61 11.69
CA TYR A 114 9.28 2.74 11.27
C TYR A 114 8.38 3.77 10.58
N GLN A 115 8.24 4.94 11.19
CA GLN A 115 7.45 6.05 10.67
C GLN A 115 8.37 7.10 10.05
N ILE A 116 7.95 7.63 8.91
CA ILE A 116 8.54 8.78 8.23
C ILE A 116 7.42 9.79 8.05
N VAL A 117 7.64 11.02 8.50
CA VAL A 117 6.77 12.17 8.24
C VAL A 117 7.47 13.07 7.23
N ALA A 118 6.74 13.48 6.21
CA ALA A 118 7.22 14.36 5.17
C ALA A 118 6.14 15.37 4.80
N VAL A 119 6.54 16.55 4.31
CA VAL A 119 5.61 17.62 3.94
C VAL A 119 5.85 18.08 2.50
N MET A 120 4.77 18.30 1.77
CA MET A 120 4.79 18.95 0.46
C MET A 120 4.89 20.45 0.67
N ARG A 121 6.02 21.04 0.27
CA ARG A 121 6.23 22.50 0.23
C ARG A 121 6.14 23.01 -1.18
#